data_AF-A0A938AA91-F1
#
_entry.id   AF-A0A938AA91-F1
#
_cell.length_a   1.000
_cell.length_b   1.000
_cell.length_c   1.000
_cell.angle_alpha   90.00
_cell.angle_beta   90.00
_cell.angle_gamma   90.00
#
_symmetry.space_group_name_H-M   'P 1'
#
loop_
_entity.id
_entity.type
_entity.pdbx_description
1 polymer ?
#
loop_
_entity_poly.entity_id
_entity_poly.type
_entity_poly.pdbx_seq_one_letter_code
_entity_poly.pdbx_strand_id
1 'polypeptide(L)'
;MRQILISGVALVATALLSLAPTQAQWSMSQRGKFLADCIPACEANPNVHASKKPQCGVFCNCVANEGEKMFTSADFEEMDEAARAGRDHPKIQQFNNLVPACNQQAFQ
;
A
#
# COMPACT_ATOMS: atom_id res chain seq x y z
N MET A 1 -45.93 4.95 53.54
CA MET A 1 -45.77 4.53 52.12
C MET A 1 -45.53 5.80 51.30
N ARG A 2 -44.55 5.99 50.42
CA ARG A 2 -43.37 5.26 49.96
C ARG A 2 -42.64 6.31 49.08
N GLN A 3 -41.35 6.54 49.31
CA GLN A 3 -40.54 7.57 48.63
C GLN A 3 -40.54 7.33 47.10
N ILE A 4 -40.81 8.36 46.29
CA ILE A 4 -40.62 8.30 44.84
C ILE A 4 -39.21 8.80 44.55
N LEU A 5 -38.39 7.84 44.13
CA LEU A 5 -36.96 7.94 43.86
C LEU A 5 -36.69 8.89 42.69
N ILE A 6 -35.93 9.95 42.95
CA ILE A 6 -35.09 10.63 41.97
C ILE A 6 -33.93 9.67 41.67
N SER A 7 -33.81 9.17 40.44
CA SER A 7 -32.52 8.74 39.85
C SER A 7 -32.72 8.17 38.45
N GLY A 8 -31.89 8.62 37.51
CA GLY A 8 -31.61 7.86 36.30
C GLY A 8 -31.76 8.63 35.00
N VAL A 9 -30.99 9.72 34.83
CA VAL A 9 -30.65 10.20 33.48
C VAL A 9 -29.75 9.13 32.85
N ALA A 10 -30.34 8.23 32.05
CA ALA A 10 -29.59 7.31 31.21
C ALA A 10 -29.17 8.04 29.93
N LEU A 11 -28.06 8.77 30.02
CA LEU A 11 -27.32 9.28 28.87
C LEU A 11 -26.65 8.09 28.18
N VAL A 12 -27.35 7.46 27.24
CA VAL A 12 -26.75 6.51 26.30
C VAL A 12 -25.98 7.34 25.27
N ALA A 13 -24.72 7.65 25.59
CA ALA A 13 -23.76 8.15 24.62
C ALA A 13 -23.40 6.99 23.69
N THR A 14 -24.16 6.82 22.61
CA THR A 14 -23.74 6.05 21.45
C THR A 14 -22.55 6.75 20.83
N ALA A 15 -21.35 6.36 21.28
CA ALA A 15 -20.12 6.60 20.55
C ALA A 15 -20.23 5.86 19.21
N LEU A 16 -20.75 6.55 18.20
CA LEU A 16 -20.48 6.23 16.81
C LEU A 16 -18.98 6.42 16.64
N LEU A 17 -18.23 5.36 16.92
CA LEU A 17 -16.87 5.19 16.44
C LEU A 17 -16.95 5.35 14.92
N SER A 18 -16.60 6.56 14.46
CA SER A 18 -16.34 6.84 13.07
C SER A 18 -15.30 5.84 12.60
N LEU A 19 -15.75 4.76 11.96
CA LEU A 19 -14.93 3.92 11.10
C LEU A 19 -14.44 4.84 9.99
N ALA A 20 -13.33 5.53 10.24
CA ALA A 20 -12.56 6.13 9.17
C ALA A 20 -12.35 4.99 8.16
N PRO A 21 -12.70 5.17 6.88
CA PRO A 21 -12.40 4.16 5.88
C PRO A 21 -10.90 3.89 6.01
N THR A 22 -10.52 2.65 6.33
CA THR A 22 -9.13 2.20 6.25
C THR A 22 -8.76 2.36 4.79
N GLN A 23 -8.25 3.54 4.44
CA GLN A 23 -7.92 3.90 3.08
C GLN A 23 -6.84 2.92 2.62
N ALA A 24 -6.92 2.49 1.37
CA ALA A 24 -5.84 1.76 0.71
C ALA A 24 -4.58 2.64 0.79
N GLN A 25 -3.76 2.39 1.81
CA GLN A 25 -2.51 3.05 2.05
C GLN A 25 -1.64 2.05 2.78
N TRP A 26 -0.42 1.87 2.30
CA TRP A 26 0.56 1.05 2.98
C TRP A 26 1.08 1.79 4.21
N SER A 27 1.48 1.03 5.23
CA SER A 27 2.28 1.60 6.31
C SER A 27 3.62 2.12 5.78
N MET A 28 4.23 3.07 6.49
CA MET A 28 5.57 3.58 6.15
C MET A 28 6.61 2.45 6.04
N SER A 29 6.50 1.41 6.89
CA SER A 29 7.38 0.25 6.86
C SER A 29 7.22 -0.57 5.58
N GLN A 30 5.97 -0.80 5.13
CA GLN A 30 5.69 -1.53 3.89
C GLN A 30 6.17 -0.76 2.67
N ARG A 31 5.92 0.56 2.62
CA ARG A 31 6.46 1.42 1.55
C ARG A 31 7.99 1.40 1.53
N GLY A 32 8.61 1.53 2.70
CA GLY A 32 10.06 1.48 2.85
C GLY A 32 10.64 0.16 2.35
N LYS A 33 10.02 -0.96 2.73
CA LYS A 33 10.39 -2.30 2.23
C LYS A 33 10.26 -2.39 0.71
N PHE A 34 9.13 -1.98 0.14
CA PHE A 34 8.94 -2.00 -1.30
C PHE A 34 10.04 -1.23 -2.04
N LEU A 35 10.37 -0.02 -1.60
CA LEU A 35 11.40 0.80 -2.24
C LEU A 35 12.80 0.19 -2.08
N ALA A 36 13.08 -0.41 -0.92
CA ALA A 36 14.34 -1.10 -0.65
C ALA A 36 14.55 -2.32 -1.56
N ASP A 37 13.47 -3.00 -1.96
CA ASP A 37 13.52 -4.14 -2.87
C ASP A 37 13.49 -3.69 -4.36
N CYS A 38 12.65 -2.70 -4.68
CA CYS A 38 12.41 -2.26 -6.06
C CYS A 38 13.60 -1.53 -6.66
N ILE A 39 14.24 -0.60 -5.93
CA ILE A 39 15.30 0.25 -6.51
C ILE A 39 16.51 -0.61 -6.93
N PRO A 40 17.06 -1.48 -6.08
CA PRO A 40 18.16 -2.35 -6.49
C PRO A 40 17.79 -3.30 -7.63
N ALA A 41 16.56 -3.82 -7.64
CA ALA A 41 16.08 -4.67 -8.72
C ALA A 41 16.01 -3.92 -10.06
N CYS A 42 15.54 -2.68 -10.05
CA CYS A 42 15.54 -1.81 -11.22
C CYS A 42 16.96 -1.49 -11.70
N GLU A 43 17.87 -1.14 -10.79
CA GLU A 43 19.26 -0.82 -11.13
C GLU A 43 20.05 -2.04 -11.65
N ALA A 44 19.71 -3.23 -11.18
CA ALA A 44 20.30 -4.49 -11.64
C ALA A 44 19.70 -4.98 -12.97
N ASN A 45 18.56 -4.44 -13.41
CA ASN A 45 17.88 -4.89 -14.63
C ASN A 45 18.74 -4.55 -15.87
N PRO A 46 19.18 -5.56 -16.66
CA PRO A 46 20.03 -5.33 -17.83
C PRO A 46 19.33 -4.58 -18.96
N ASN A 47 18.00 -4.51 -18.95
CA ASN A 47 17.21 -3.77 -19.93
C ASN A 47 17.13 -2.27 -19.62
N VAL A 48 17.55 -1.84 -18.43
CA VAL A 48 17.65 -0.42 -18.07
C VAL A 48 19.05 0.07 -18.44
N HIS A 49 19.12 0.97 -19.42
CA HIS A 49 20.39 1.56 -19.86
C HIS A 49 21.12 2.21 -18.69
N ALA A 50 22.45 2.12 -18.65
CA ALA A 50 23.26 2.60 -17.52
C ALA A 50 22.99 4.08 -17.17
N SER A 51 22.81 4.95 -18.17
CA SER A 51 22.46 6.36 -17.98
C SER A 51 21.05 6.62 -17.43
N LYS A 52 20.18 5.61 -17.45
CA LYS A 52 18.80 5.66 -16.96
C LYS A 52 18.63 5.01 -15.58
N LYS A 53 19.67 4.40 -15.01
CA LYS A 53 19.62 3.80 -13.67
C LYS A 53 19.32 4.81 -12.54
N PRO A 54 19.84 6.06 -12.56
CA PRO A 54 19.48 7.05 -11.53
C PRO A 54 17.97 7.35 -11.45
N GLN A 55 17.19 7.06 -12.50
CA GLN A 55 15.75 7.25 -12.56
C GLN A 55 14.97 6.09 -11.92
N CYS A 56 15.64 5.02 -11.47
CA CYS A 56 14.99 3.90 -10.77
C CYS A 56 14.25 4.34 -9.50
N GLY A 57 14.77 5.34 -8.78
CA GLY A 57 14.06 5.94 -7.65
C GLY A 57 12.74 6.60 -8.05
N VAL A 58 12.69 7.26 -9.21
CA VAL A 58 11.46 7.88 -9.75
C VAL A 58 10.46 6.79 -10.16
N PHE A 59 10.93 5.77 -10.88
CA PHE A 59 10.13 4.62 -11.27
C PHE A 59 9.50 3.91 -10.07
N CYS A 60 10.30 3.51 -9.08
CA CYS A 60 9.81 2.79 -7.91
C CYS A 60 8.88 3.64 -7.04
N ASN A 61 9.12 4.94 -6.92
CA ASN A 61 8.16 5.82 -6.24
C ASN A 61 6.82 5.92 -6.98
N CYS A 62 6.83 5.96 -8.32
CA CYS A 62 5.59 5.90 -9.10
C CYS A 62 4.82 4.61 -8.81
N VAL A 63 5.49 3.47 -8.90
CA VAL A 63 4.85 2.16 -8.66
C VAL A 63 4.31 2.06 -7.24
N ALA A 64 5.05 2.53 -6.23
CA ALA A 64 4.58 2.57 -4.84
C ALA A 64 3.34 3.47 -4.68
N ASN A 65 3.34 4.65 -5.29
CA ASN A 65 2.22 5.59 -5.20
C ASN A 65 0.95 5.04 -5.85
N GLU A 66 1.06 4.44 -7.03
CA GLU A 66 -0.11 3.82 -7.68
C GLU A 66 -0.54 2.53 -6.95
N GLY A 67 0.43 1.77 -6.44
CA GLY A 67 0.19 0.59 -5.63
C GLY A 67 -0.60 0.91 -4.36
N GLU A 68 -0.21 1.95 -3.62
CA GLU A 68 -0.91 2.39 -2.42
C GLU A 68 -2.36 2.76 -2.72
N LYS A 69 -2.65 3.43 -3.85
CA LYS A 69 -4.04 3.79 -4.22
C LYS A 69 -4.94 2.59 -4.48
N MET A 70 -4.37 1.48 -4.92
CA MET A 70 -5.11 0.31 -5.42
C MET A 70 -5.12 -0.87 -4.46
N PHE A 71 -4.11 -0.99 -3.61
CA PHE A 71 -3.88 -2.14 -2.76
C PHE A 71 -3.75 -1.73 -1.30
N THR A 72 -4.50 -2.41 -0.45
CA THR A 72 -4.44 -2.24 0.99
C THR A 72 -3.12 -2.75 1.58
N SER A 73 -2.88 -2.45 2.85
CA SER A 73 -1.76 -3.03 3.60
C SER A 73 -1.79 -4.57 3.64
N ALA A 74 -2.98 -5.18 3.71
CA ALA A 74 -3.11 -6.65 3.71
C ALA A 74 -2.79 -7.23 2.32
N ASP A 75 -3.23 -6.55 1.25
CA ASP A 75 -2.90 -6.95 -0.12
C ASP A 75 -1.38 -6.92 -0.37
N PHE A 76 -0.69 -5.92 0.17
CA PHE A 76 0.76 -5.84 0.12
C PHE A 76 1.42 -7.06 0.76
N GLU A 77 0.98 -7.46 1.96
CA GLU A 77 1.53 -8.61 2.68
C GLU A 77 1.31 -9.92 1.92
N GLU A 78 0.10 -10.14 1.38
CA GLU A 78 -0.22 -11.31 0.55
C GLU A 78 0.67 -11.36 -0.71
N MET A 79 0.86 -10.22 -1.38
CA MET A 79 1.70 -10.13 -2.57
C MET A 79 3.18 -10.32 -2.25
N ASP A 80 3.69 -9.71 -1.18
CA ASP A 80 5.09 -9.88 -0.76
C ASP A 80 5.39 -11.33 -0.38
N GLU A 81 4.50 -12.00 0.35
CA GLU A 81 4.65 -13.41 0.68
C GLU A 81 4.64 -14.29 -0.57
N ALA A 82 3.68 -14.07 -1.48
CA ALA A 82 3.60 -14.83 -2.73
C ALA A 82 4.84 -14.62 -3.60
N ALA A 83 5.31 -13.38 -3.76
CA ALA A 83 6.50 -13.05 -4.52
C ALA A 83 7.76 -13.71 -3.92
N ARG A 84 7.93 -13.65 -2.58
CA ARG A 84 9.06 -14.30 -1.89
C ARG A 84 9.02 -15.83 -1.99
N ALA A 85 7.84 -16.42 -2.02
CA ALA A 85 7.64 -17.85 -2.20
C ALA A 85 7.74 -18.30 -3.67
N GLY A 86 7.95 -17.38 -4.62
CA GLY A 86 7.96 -17.68 -6.06
C GLY A 86 6.62 -18.17 -6.57
N ARG A 87 5.51 -17.78 -5.92
CA ARG A 87 4.14 -18.17 -6.28
C ARG A 87 3.48 -17.06 -7.08
N ASP A 88 2.63 -17.47 -8.02
CA ASP A 88 1.72 -16.55 -8.69
C ASP A 88 0.65 -16.04 -7.72
N HIS A 89 0.23 -14.80 -7.93
CA HIS A 89 -0.90 -14.21 -7.21
C HIS A 89 -1.69 -13.27 -8.15
N PRO A 90 -3.03 -13.32 -8.17
CA PRO A 90 -3.82 -12.46 -9.04
C PRO A 90 -3.54 -10.96 -8.84
N LYS A 91 -3.30 -10.54 -7.58
CA LYS A 91 -2.97 -9.14 -7.28
C LYS A 91 -1.58 -8.75 -7.78
N ILE A 92 -0.61 -9.67 -7.84
CA ILE A 92 0.71 -9.39 -8.45
C ILE A 92 0.55 -9.10 -9.94
N GLN A 93 -0.29 -9.86 -10.65
CA GLN A 93 -0.57 -9.59 -12.06
C GLN A 93 -1.19 -8.21 -12.27
N GLN A 94 -2.13 -7.81 -11.39
CA GLN A 94 -2.70 -6.46 -11.42
C GLN A 94 -1.66 -5.38 -11.09
N PHE A 95 -0.81 -5.63 -10.09
CA PHE A 95 0.28 -4.73 -9.71
C PHE A 95 1.28 -4.51 -10.85
N ASN A 96 1.58 -5.54 -11.64
CA ASN A 96 2.45 -5.43 -12.80
C ASN A 96 1.89 -4.52 -13.90
N ASN A 97 0.57 -4.28 -13.94
CA ASN A 97 -0.04 -3.35 -14.90
C ASN A 97 0.28 -1.88 -14.59
N LEU A 98 0.87 -1.58 -13.42
CA LEU A 98 1.36 -0.24 -13.07
C LEU A 98 2.67 0.10 -13.82
N VAL A 99 3.46 -0.93 -14.15
CA VAL A 99 4.81 -0.80 -14.70
C VAL A 99 4.86 -0.01 -16.01
N PRO A 100 3.99 -0.25 -17.02
CA PRO A 100 4.06 0.50 -18.28
C PRO A 100 3.91 2.02 -18.10
N ALA A 101 2.96 2.46 -17.27
CA ALA A 101 2.74 3.88 -17.01
C ALA A 101 3.93 4.50 -16.25
N CYS A 102 4.43 3.82 -15.23
CA CYS A 102 5.59 4.30 -14.47
C CYS A 102 6.90 4.27 -15.27
N ASN A 103 7.06 3.33 -16.20
CA ASN A 103 8.18 3.31 -17.14
C ASN A 103 8.16 4.52 -18.06
N GLN A 104 6.98 4.88 -18.59
CA GLN A 104 6.81 6.08 -19.40
C GLN A 104 7.18 7.33 -18.61
N GLN A 105 6.76 7.43 -17.34
CA GLN A 105 7.07 8.59 -16.51
C GLN A 105 8.57 8.71 -16.16
N ALA A 106 9.27 7.59 -15.93
CA ALA A 106 10.62 7.62 -15.41
C ALA A 106 11.71 7.60 -16.50
N PHE A 107 11.48 6.91 -17.61
CA PHE A 107 12.55 6.57 -18.55
C PHE A 107 12.41 7.18 -19.95
N GLN A 108 11.20 7.62 -20.33
CA GLN A 108 10.97 8.36 -21.58
C GLN A 108 11.28 9.84 -21.38
#